data_AF-A0A662UX89-F1
#
_entry.id   AF-A0A662UX89-F1
#
_cell.length_a   1.000
_cell.length_b   1.000
_cell.length_c   1.000
_cell.angle_alpha   90.00
_cell.angle_beta   90.00
_cell.angle_gamma   90.00
#
_symmetry.space_group_name_H-M   'P 1'
#
loop_
_entity.id
_entity.type
_entity.pdbx_description
1 polymer ?
#
loop_
_entity_poly.entity_id
_entity_poly.type
_entity_poly.pdbx_seq_one_letter_code
_entity_poly.pdbx_strand_id
1 'polypeptide(L)'
;MISKDHVVVTIDLHKLGRRLIDSDKVFIRVHELSYELGVSINAAGRILSALERLGYLIKWSRGLYIIRRRTLLNSNLLKNK
;
A
#
# COMPACT_ATOMS: atom_id res chain seq x y z
N MET A 1 8.44 29.40 23.38
CA MET A 1 8.24 28.77 22.06
C MET A 1 8.39 27.27 22.28
N ILE A 2 7.30 26.49 22.20
CA ILE A 2 7.37 25.03 22.42
C ILE A 2 7.96 24.42 21.15
N SER A 3 9.17 23.87 21.24
CA SER A 3 9.76 23.05 20.17
C SER A 3 8.83 21.88 19.93
N LYS A 4 8.32 21.74 18.69
CA LYS A 4 7.69 20.49 18.28
C LYS A 4 8.82 19.55 17.91
N ASP A 5 9.06 18.55 18.74
CA ASP A 5 10.03 17.52 18.41
C ASP A 5 9.49 16.71 17.23
N HIS A 6 10.32 16.58 16.20
CA HIS A 6 9.98 15.85 14.99
C HIS A 6 10.96 14.68 14.83
N VAL A 7 10.42 13.50 14.59
CA VAL A 7 11.20 12.32 14.22
C VAL A 7 11.14 12.16 12.71
N VAL A 8 12.29 12.07 12.06
CA VAL A 8 12.38 11.74 10.64
C VAL A 8 12.56 10.24 10.52
N VAL A 9 11.64 9.59 9.81
CA VAL A 9 11.68 8.14 9.55
C VAL A 9 11.72 7.92 8.05
N THR A 10 12.61 7.03 7.60
CA THR A 10 12.67 6.59 6.21
C THR A 10 12.01 5.22 6.08
N ILE A 11 11.04 5.09 5.17
CA ILE A 11 10.33 3.84 4.90
C ILE A 11 10.84 3.24 3.60
N ASP A 12 11.30 1.98 3.65
CA ASP A 12 11.57 1.18 2.47
C ASP A 12 10.25 0.72 1.84
N LEU A 13 9.89 1.35 0.71
CA LEU A 13 8.64 1.06 0.01
C LEU A 13 8.60 -0.33 -0.61
N HIS A 14 9.73 -0.91 -1.02
CA HIS A 14 9.74 -2.27 -1.55
C HIS A 14 9.48 -3.31 -0.45
N LYS A 15 10.05 -3.11 0.74
CA LYS A 15 9.73 -3.95 1.91
C LYS A 15 8.28 -3.81 2.33
N LEU A 16 7.76 -2.59 2.40
CA LEU A 16 6.35 -2.35 2.73
C LEU A 16 5.42 -2.98 1.69
N GLY A 17 5.71 -2.80 0.40
CA GLY A 17 4.94 -3.37 -0.69
C GLY A 17 4.91 -4.90 -0.68
N ARG A 18 6.07 -5.55 -0.48
CA ARG A 18 6.13 -7.02 -0.32
C ARG A 18 5.34 -7.51 0.88
N ARG A 19 5.49 -6.86 2.04
CA ARG A 19 4.72 -7.19 3.25
C ARG A 19 3.21 -7.11 3.03
N LEU A 20 2.73 -6.16 2.21
CA LEU A 20 1.32 -6.10 1.84
C LEU A 20 0.92 -7.27 0.93
N ILE A 21 1.74 -7.62 -0.06
CA ILE A 21 1.50 -8.78 -0.94
C ILE A 21 1.46 -10.09 -0.15
N ASP A 22 2.37 -10.25 0.81
CA ASP A 22 2.50 -11.44 1.65
C ASP A 22 1.42 -11.51 2.75
N SER A 23 0.61 -10.45 2.90
CA SER A 23 -0.51 -10.44 3.84
C SER A 23 -1.76 -11.08 3.23
N ASP A 24 -2.65 -11.60 4.09
CA ASP A 24 -3.95 -12.11 3.67
C ASP A 24 -4.94 -11.01 3.22
N LYS A 25 -4.54 -9.75 3.26
CA LYS A 25 -5.38 -8.63 2.82
C LYS A 25 -5.55 -8.63 1.31
N VAL A 26 -6.74 -8.25 0.85
CA VAL A 26 -7.05 -8.07 -0.59
C VAL A 26 -6.96 -6.59 -0.97
N PHE A 27 -7.25 -5.70 -0.04
CA PHE A 27 -7.21 -4.27 -0.23
C PHE A 27 -6.63 -3.58 1.02
N ILE A 28 -6.25 -2.32 0.86
CA ILE A 28 -5.83 -1.44 1.94
C ILE A 28 -6.43 -0.05 1.74
N ARG A 29 -6.92 0.53 2.83
CA ARG A 29 -7.43 1.91 2.87
C ARG A 29 -6.37 2.86 3.41
N VAL A 30 -6.42 4.11 2.98
CA VAL A 30 -5.49 5.16 3.45
C VAL A 30 -5.52 5.31 4.97
N HIS A 31 -6.71 5.25 5.58
CA HIS A 31 -6.84 5.36 7.03
C HIS A 31 -6.23 4.17 7.78
N GLU A 32 -6.29 2.97 7.20
CA GLU A 32 -5.67 1.77 7.80
C GLU A 32 -4.15 1.92 7.82
N LEU A 33 -3.55 2.33 6.70
CA LEU A 33 -2.11 2.56 6.64
C LEU A 33 -1.67 3.72 7.55
N SER A 34 -2.47 4.78 7.60
CA SER A 34 -2.22 5.93 8.48
C SER A 34 -2.17 5.51 9.95
N TYR A 35 -3.16 4.72 10.39
CA TYR A 35 -3.19 4.16 11.73
C TYR A 35 -1.99 3.24 11.99
N GLU A 36 -1.72 2.32 11.06
CA GLU A 36 -0.66 1.32 11.19
C GLU A 36 0.75 1.93 11.29
N LEU A 37 1.02 2.98 10.52
CA LEU A 37 2.33 3.64 10.51
C LEU A 37 2.43 4.83 11.46
N GLY A 38 1.33 5.23 12.12
CA GLY A 38 1.30 6.43 12.96
C GLY A 38 1.60 7.72 12.18
N VAL A 39 1.22 7.78 10.90
CA VAL A 39 1.46 8.95 10.02
C VAL A 39 0.15 9.63 9.66
N SER A 40 0.22 10.89 9.21
CA SER A 40 -0.96 11.60 8.75
C SER A 40 -1.62 10.91 7.54
N ILE A 41 -2.93 11.12 7.37
CA ILE A 41 -3.70 10.62 6.22
C ILE A 41 -3.08 11.04 4.89
N ASN A 42 -2.57 12.28 4.81
CA ASN A 42 -1.90 12.79 3.62
C ASN A 42 -0.58 12.04 3.34
N ALA A 43 0.22 11.75 4.36
CA ALA A 43 1.44 10.96 4.21
C ALA A 43 1.13 9.52 3.80
N ALA A 44 0.15 8.87 4.43
CA ALA A 44 -0.31 7.53 4.05
C ALA A 44 -0.80 7.48 2.59
N GLY A 45 -1.55 8.49 2.14
CA GLY A 45 -1.99 8.60 0.75
C GLY A 45 -0.84 8.70 -0.25
N ARG A 46 0.20 9.47 0.09
CA ARG A 46 1.44 9.56 -0.71
C ARG A 46 2.18 8.22 -0.76
N ILE A 47 2.26 7.50 0.35
CA ILE A 47 2.89 6.17 0.42
C ILE A 47 2.12 5.18 -0.47
N LEU A 48 0.79 5.07 -0.34
CA LEU A 48 0.00 4.15 -1.16
C LEU A 48 0.10 4.48 -2.66
N SER A 49 0.10 5.77 -3.02
CA SER A 49 0.30 6.18 -4.42
C SER A 49 1.70 5.82 -4.93
N ALA A 50 2.73 5.90 -4.09
CA ALA A 50 4.07 5.45 -4.47
C ALA A 50 4.13 3.93 -4.66
N LEU A 51 3.49 3.15 -3.79
CA LEU A 51 3.39 1.69 -3.91
C LEU A 51 2.60 1.26 -5.16
N GLU A 52 1.57 2.00 -5.54
CA GLU A 52 0.85 1.82 -6.80
C GLU A 52 1.78 2.01 -8.01
N ARG A 53 2.55 3.10 -8.06
CA ARG A 53 3.52 3.35 -9.14
C ARG A 53 4.61 2.27 -9.24
N LEU A 54 4.97 1.69 -8.10
CA LEU A 54 5.91 0.56 -8.03
C LEU A 54 5.26 -0.79 -8.41
N GLY A 55 3.96 -0.82 -8.67
CA GLY A 55 3.22 -2.00 -9.15
C GLY A 55 2.74 -2.94 -8.05
N TYR A 56 2.89 -2.60 -6.76
CA TYR A 56 2.41 -3.41 -5.64
C TYR A 56 0.90 -3.29 -5.44
N LEU A 57 0.33 -2.15 -5.81
CA LEU A 57 -1.08 -1.82 -5.59
C LEU A 57 -1.75 -1.37 -6.90
N ILE A 58 -3.07 -1.46 -6.93
CA ILE A 58 -3.92 -0.89 -7.98
C ILE A 58 -4.93 0.03 -7.30
N LYS A 59 -5.00 1.30 -7.69
CA LYS A 59 -6.02 2.20 -7.14
C LYS A 59 -7.40 1.78 -7.62
N TRP A 60 -8.31 1.58 -6.68
CA TRP A 60 -9.68 1.18 -6.97
C TRP A 60 -10.65 2.37 -6.86
N SER A 61 -10.54 3.14 -5.78
CA SER A 61 -11.37 4.32 -5.56
C SER A 61 -10.66 5.32 -4.66
N ARG A 62 -11.36 6.38 -4.23
CA ARG A 62 -10.80 7.40 -3.35
C ARG A 62 -10.38 6.78 -2.02
N GLY A 63 -9.08 6.66 -1.82
CA GLY A 63 -8.48 6.18 -0.57
C GLY A 63 -8.53 4.66 -0.36
N LEU A 64 -8.81 3.89 -1.41
CA LEU A 64 -8.84 2.43 -1.40
C LEU A 64 -8.00 1.87 -2.55
N TYR A 65 -7.09 0.96 -2.20
CA TYR A 65 -6.18 0.30 -3.13
C TYR A 65 -6.31 -1.21 -3.00
N ILE A 66 -6.30 -1.92 -4.13
CA ILE A 66 -6.24 -3.38 -4.19
C ILE A 66 -4.76 -3.80 -4.15
N ILE A 67 -4.47 -4.83 -3.37
CA ILE A 67 -3.13 -5.43 -3.29
C ILE A 67 -2.94 -6.37 -4.48
N ARG A 68 -1.89 -6.16 -5.26
CA ARG A 68 -1.62 -6.96 -6.45
C ARG A 68 -1.10 -8.34 -6.05
N ARG A 69 -1.96 -9.36 -6.11
CA ARG A 69 -1.55 -10.76 -5.84
C ARG A 69 -0.88 -11.38 -7.07
N ARG A 70 0.20 -12.12 -6.83
CA ARG A 70 0.91 -12.89 -7.87
C ARG A 70 0.02 -13.98 -8.50
N THR A 71 -0.96 -14.49 -7.77
CA THR A 71 -1.82 -15.62 -8.18
C THR A 71 -3.04 -15.24 -9.03
N LEU A 72 -3.52 -14.00 -8.97
CA LEU A 72 -4.72 -13.57 -9.70
C LEU A 72 -4.47 -13.30 -11.20
N LEU A 73 -3.22 -13.38 -11.67
CA LEU A 73 -2.87 -13.25 -13.09
C LEU A 73 -2.89 -14.59 -13.85
N ASN A 74 -2.96 -15.73 -13.16
CA ASN A 74 -2.94 -17.06 -13.79
C ASN A 74 -4.32 -17.59 -14.21
N SER A 75 -5.42 -16.92 -13.84
CA SER A 75 -6.78 -17.34 -14.22
C SER A 75 -7.11 -17.12 -15.71
N ASN A 76 -6.28 -16.38 -16.44
CA ASN A 76 -6.41 -16.21 -17.90
C ASN A 76 -5.68 -17.29 -18.73
N LEU A 77 -4.97 -18.23 -18.11
CA LEU A 77 -4.30 -19.34 -18.80
C LEU A 77 -5.09 -20.66 -18.81
N LEU A 78 -6.28 -20.69 -18.20
CA LEU A 78 -7.13 -21.89 -18.12
C LEU A 78 -8.42 -21.81 -18.96
N LYS A 79 -8.60 -20.75 -19.76
CA LYS A 79 -9.75 -20.61 -20.69
C LYS A 79 -9.47 -21.04 -22.13
N ASN A 80 -8.28 -21.57 -22.41
CA ASN A 80 -7.89 -22.09 -23.73
C ASN A 80 -7.35 -23.52 -23.63
N LYS A 81 -8.15 -24.44 -23.08
CA LYS A 81 -8.00 -25.88 -23.34
C LYS A 81 -9.36 -26.51 -23.51
#